data_AF-A0A8X7WKK4-F1
#
_entry.id   AF-A0A8X7WKK4-F1
#
_cell.length_a   1.000
_cell.length_b   1.000
_cell.length_c   1.000
_cell.angle_alpha   90.00
_cell.angle_beta   90.00
_cell.angle_gamma   90.00
#
_symmetry.space_group_name_H-M   'P 1'
#
loop_
_entity.id
_entity.type
_entity.pdbx_description
1 polymer ?
#
loop_
_entity_poly.entity_id
_entity_poly.type
_entity_poly.pdbx_seq_one_letter_code
_entity_poly.pdbx_strand_id
1 'polypeptide(L)'
;MEAKRRKLDEGSQSSTSHASEANNGDADHPPGVKAAKGKAKKTQAKGKALSEFESMWSINQEDLARKESLSKMKLLECLIGKQEPLAEDEQALKKKLVTDLLSN
;
A
#
# COMPACT_ATOMS: atom_id res chain seq x y z
N MET A 1 50.62 -19.41 -17.41
CA MET A 1 51.35 -18.20 -17.84
C MET A 1 50.81 -17.79 -19.20
N GLU A 2 50.56 -16.49 -19.36
CA GLU A 2 49.89 -15.85 -20.49
C GLU A 2 50.67 -15.89 -21.81
N ALA A 3 49.93 -15.77 -22.93
CA ALA A 3 50.23 -14.87 -24.06
C ALA A 3 48.93 -14.74 -24.90
N LYS A 4 48.15 -13.65 -24.96
CA LYS A 4 48.32 -12.21 -25.23
C LYS A 4 48.18 -11.82 -26.73
N ARG A 5 47.16 -10.98 -26.97
CA ARG A 5 46.89 -9.99 -28.06
C ARG A 5 46.00 -10.41 -29.27
N ARG A 6 44.77 -9.87 -29.28
CA ARG A 6 43.92 -9.66 -30.47
C ARG A 6 44.30 -8.32 -31.13
N LYS A 7 44.28 -8.25 -32.46
CA LYS A 7 44.74 -7.09 -33.25
C LYS A 7 43.69 -5.97 -33.33
N LEU A 8 44.21 -4.75 -33.37
CA LEU A 8 43.60 -3.43 -33.56
C LEU A 8 44.24 -2.84 -34.83
N ASP A 9 43.43 -2.28 -35.75
CA ASP A 9 43.72 -1.15 -36.67
C ASP A 9 42.44 -0.88 -37.49
N GLU A 10 41.60 0.10 -37.17
CA GLU A 10 41.64 1.53 -37.55
C GLU A 10 41.66 1.76 -39.08
N GLY A 11 40.51 2.15 -39.63
CA GLY A 11 40.34 2.46 -41.05
C GLY A 11 39.24 3.48 -41.26
N SER A 12 39.55 4.73 -40.93
CA SER A 12 38.76 5.93 -41.22
C SER A 12 38.22 5.98 -42.65
N GLN A 13 36.94 6.28 -42.83
CA GLN A 13 36.48 7.24 -43.84
C GLN A 13 35.32 8.09 -43.28
N SER A 14 35.56 9.40 -43.30
CA SER A 14 34.67 10.45 -42.84
C SER A 14 33.71 10.90 -43.95
N SER A 15 32.60 11.49 -43.50
CA SER A 15 31.79 12.52 -44.17
C SER A 15 30.80 12.10 -45.26
N THR A 16 29.52 12.14 -44.91
CA THR A 16 28.63 13.05 -45.64
C THR A 16 27.65 13.72 -44.67
N SER A 17 27.71 15.04 -44.67
CA SER A 17 26.85 15.96 -43.97
C SER A 17 25.60 16.22 -44.82
N HIS A 18 24.42 15.96 -44.28
CA HIS A 18 23.24 16.72 -44.68
C HIS A 18 22.54 17.23 -43.43
N ALA A 19 22.86 18.47 -43.08
CA ALA A 19 21.91 19.33 -42.40
C ALA A 19 20.86 19.73 -43.44
N SER A 20 19.59 19.40 -43.16
CA SER A 20 18.46 20.15 -43.70
C SER A 20 17.59 20.55 -42.53
N GLU A 21 17.65 21.83 -42.21
CA GLU A 21 16.81 22.49 -41.25
C GLU A 21 15.32 22.34 -41.59
N ALA A 22 14.53 22.21 -40.52
CA ALA A 22 13.14 22.65 -40.40
C ALA A 22 12.14 22.29 -41.52
N ASN A 23 11.36 21.24 -41.29
CA ASN A 23 9.91 21.39 -41.45
C ASN A 23 9.12 20.41 -40.58
N ASN A 24 8.40 20.98 -39.62
CA ASN A 24 7.13 20.53 -39.07
C ASN A 24 6.80 19.02 -39.12
N GLY A 25 6.87 18.41 -37.93
CA GLY A 25 5.78 17.56 -37.46
C GLY A 25 5.58 16.25 -38.19
N ASP A 26 6.55 15.35 -38.14
CA ASP A 26 6.26 13.92 -37.97
C ASP A 26 7.55 13.21 -37.56
N ALA A 27 7.57 12.61 -36.37
CA ALA A 27 8.69 11.78 -35.95
C ALA A 27 8.60 10.46 -36.71
N ASP A 28 9.51 10.31 -37.66
CA ASP A 28 9.75 9.18 -38.56
C ASP A 28 9.75 7.84 -37.79
N HIS A 29 8.61 7.15 -37.80
CA HIS A 29 8.53 5.79 -37.25
C HIS A 29 8.62 4.77 -38.40
N PRO A 30 9.40 3.69 -38.23
CA PRO A 30 9.65 2.75 -39.32
C PRO A 30 8.33 2.13 -39.85
N PRO A 31 8.22 1.91 -41.17
CA PRO A 31 7.03 1.36 -41.79
C PRO A 31 6.81 -0.07 -41.29
N GLY A 32 5.75 -0.27 -40.52
CA GLY A 32 5.39 -1.58 -39.93
C GLY A 32 4.80 -1.50 -38.52
N VAL A 33 4.92 -0.37 -37.83
CA VAL A 33 4.39 -0.21 -36.47
C VAL A 33 3.02 0.47 -36.49
N LYS A 34 1.94 -0.31 -36.45
CA LYS A 34 0.59 0.24 -36.21
C LYS A 34 0.51 0.76 -34.77
N ALA A 35 0.52 2.07 -34.60
CA ALA A 35 0.09 2.70 -33.35
C ALA A 35 -1.43 2.60 -33.20
N ALA A 36 -1.95 1.41 -32.90
CA ALA A 36 -3.31 1.25 -32.46
C ALA A 36 -3.45 1.93 -31.08
N LYS A 37 -4.10 3.08 -31.06
CA LYS A 37 -4.37 3.90 -29.88
C LYS A 37 -5.02 3.06 -28.78
N GLY A 38 -4.22 2.63 -27.81
CA GLY A 38 -4.68 1.95 -26.61
C GLY A 38 -5.52 2.89 -25.75
N LYS A 39 -6.86 2.84 -25.89
CA LYS A 39 -7.76 3.29 -24.84
C LYS A 39 -7.78 2.22 -23.74
N ALA A 40 -6.68 2.17 -22.99
CA ALA A 40 -6.56 1.35 -21.81
C ALA A 40 -7.54 1.87 -20.73
N LYS A 41 -8.38 0.96 -20.29
CA LYS A 41 -9.38 1.01 -19.22
C LYS A 41 -8.80 1.63 -17.91
N LYS A 42 -8.91 2.95 -17.72
CA LYS A 42 -8.37 3.67 -16.54
C LYS A 42 -9.37 3.90 -15.40
N THR A 43 -10.61 3.46 -15.53
CA THR A 43 -11.65 3.66 -14.50
C THR A 43 -11.64 2.62 -13.38
N GLN A 44 -10.99 1.46 -13.56
CA GLN A 44 -11.05 0.36 -12.58
C GLN A 44 -10.05 0.53 -11.41
N ALA A 45 -8.97 1.31 -11.59
CA ALA A 45 -7.94 1.48 -10.56
C ALA A 45 -8.39 2.36 -9.37
N LYS A 46 -9.21 3.39 -9.62
CA LYS A 46 -9.66 4.32 -8.56
C LYS A 46 -10.71 3.69 -7.64
N GLY A 47 -11.61 2.87 -8.18
CA GLY A 47 -12.60 2.13 -7.37
C GLY A 47 -11.95 1.02 -6.52
N LYS A 48 -10.87 0.41 -7.02
CA LYS A 48 -10.11 -0.61 -6.28
C LYS A 48 -9.42 -0.02 -5.04
N ALA A 49 -8.81 1.17 -5.16
CA ALA A 49 -8.16 1.83 -4.02
C ALA A 49 -9.15 2.27 -2.92
N LEU A 50 -10.34 2.74 -3.28
CA LEU A 50 -11.38 3.09 -2.29
C LEU A 50 -11.90 1.85 -1.57
N SER A 51 -12.18 0.78 -2.31
CA SER A 51 -12.63 -0.49 -1.72
C SER A 51 -11.57 -1.11 -0.79
N GLU A 52 -10.29 -1.02 -1.14
CA GLU A 52 -9.18 -1.44 -0.28
C GLU A 52 -9.10 -0.59 1.00
N PHE A 53 -9.31 0.73 0.89
CA PHE A 53 -9.34 1.63 2.05
C PHE A 53 -10.53 1.35 2.98
N GLU A 54 -11.73 1.17 2.43
CA GLU A 54 -12.92 0.80 3.19
C GLU A 54 -12.72 -0.52 3.93
N SER A 55 -12.16 -1.53 3.25
CA SER A 55 -11.86 -2.82 3.88
C SER A 55 -10.88 -2.67 5.04
N MET A 56 -9.80 -1.90 4.86
CA MET A 56 -8.83 -1.64 5.92
C MET A 56 -9.45 -0.87 7.09
N TRP A 57 -10.32 0.10 6.81
CA TRP A 57 -11.04 0.85 7.84
C TRP A 57 -11.98 -0.04 8.66
N SER A 58 -12.74 -0.92 8.00
CA SER A 58 -13.61 -1.89 8.68
C SER A 58 -12.82 -2.82 9.60
N ILE A 59 -11.69 -3.36 9.12
CA ILE A 59 -10.81 -4.21 9.94
C ILE A 59 -10.30 -3.44 11.17
N ASN A 60 -9.89 -2.18 10.98
CA ASN A 60 -9.43 -1.35 12.10
C ASN A 60 -10.54 -1.07 13.11
N GLN A 61 -11.78 -0.86 12.67
CA GLN A 61 -12.93 -0.67 13.57
C GLN A 61 -13.20 -1.92 14.41
N GLU A 62 -13.18 -3.10 13.78
CA GLU A 62 -13.34 -4.37 14.49
C GLU A 62 -12.20 -4.63 15.49
N ASP A 63 -10.96 -4.32 15.11
CA ASP A 63 -9.80 -4.45 15.98
C ASP A 63 -9.88 -3.49 17.18
N LEU A 64 -10.30 -2.24 16.96
CA LEU A 64 -10.54 -1.27 18.03
C LEU A 64 -11.63 -1.75 18.99
N ALA A 65 -12.77 -2.22 18.47
CA ALA A 65 -13.85 -2.77 19.29
C ALA A 65 -13.38 -3.98 20.12
N ARG A 66 -12.58 -4.88 19.53
CA ARG A 66 -12.01 -6.02 20.25
C ARG A 66 -11.02 -5.57 21.33
N LYS A 67 -10.18 -4.57 21.05
CA LYS A 67 -9.24 -4.00 22.02
C LYS A 67 -9.95 -3.32 23.18
N GLU A 68 -11.06 -2.63 22.93
CA GLU A 68 -11.90 -2.05 23.99
C GLU A 68 -12.50 -3.14 24.87
N SER A 69 -13.06 -4.20 24.28
CA SER A 69 -13.58 -5.35 25.03
C SER A 69 -12.49 -6.01 25.90
N LEU A 70 -11.30 -6.26 25.34
CA LEU A 70 -10.16 -6.79 26.09
C LEU A 70 -9.73 -5.86 27.24
N SER A 71 -9.78 -4.54 27.03
CA SER A 71 -9.43 -3.56 28.06
C SER A 71 -10.42 -3.58 29.22
N LYS A 72 -11.73 -3.70 28.93
CA LYS A 72 -12.78 -3.89 29.94
C LYS A 72 -12.58 -5.18 30.74
N MET A 73 -12.25 -6.28 30.06
CA MET A 73 -11.95 -7.57 30.72
C MET A 73 -10.73 -7.46 31.65
N LYS A 74 -9.64 -6.86 31.19
CA LYS A 74 -8.44 -6.63 32.02
C LYS A 74 -8.74 -5.78 33.25
N LEU A 75 -9.52 -4.71 33.08
CA LEU A 75 -9.93 -3.87 34.20
C LEU A 75 -10.77 -4.67 35.21
N LEU A 76 -11.69 -5.52 34.72
CA LEU A 76 -12.49 -6.39 35.57
C LEU A 76 -11.62 -7.42 36.31
N GLU A 77 -10.64 -8.02 35.64
CA GLU A 77 -9.67 -8.93 36.26
C GLU A 77 -8.90 -8.25 37.38
N CYS A 78 -8.42 -7.03 37.16
CA CYS A 78 -7.77 -6.21 38.20
C CYS A 78 -8.70 -5.94 39.39
N LEU A 79 -9.98 -5.63 39.16
CA LEU A 79 -10.96 -5.40 40.23
C LEU A 79 -11.32 -6.68 41.00
N ILE A 80 -11.32 -7.83 40.33
CA ILE A 80 -11.56 -9.14 40.97
C ILE A 80 -10.35 -9.58 41.79
N GLY A 81 -9.13 -9.28 41.33
CA GLY A 81 -7.88 -9.66 41.98
C GLY A 81 -7.54 -8.84 43.23
N LYS A 82 -8.26 -7.75 43.53
CA LYS A 82 -8.03 -6.98 44.75
C LYS A 82 -8.42 -7.80 45.99
N GLN A 83 -7.50 -7.91 46.95
CA GLN A 83 -7.71 -8.63 48.21
C GLN A 83 -8.47 -7.78 49.26
N GLU A 84 -8.44 -6.46 49.10
CA GLU A 84 -9.13 -5.49 49.97
C GLU A 84 -10.61 -5.37 49.59
N PRO A 85 -11.52 -5.11 50.56
CA PRO A 85 -12.91 -4.80 50.25
C PRO A 85 -13.03 -3.63 49.27
N LEU A 86 -13.73 -3.85 48.16
CA LEU A 86 -14.00 -2.81 47.16
C LEU A 86 -14.86 -1.70 47.77
N ALA A 87 -14.51 -0.45 47.49
CA ALA A 87 -15.39 0.69 47.77
C ALA A 87 -16.71 0.58 46.98
N GLU A 88 -17.77 1.24 47.46
CA GLU A 88 -19.10 1.16 46.86
C GLU A 88 -19.11 1.52 45.37
N ASP A 89 -18.37 2.57 44.98
CA ASP A 89 -18.22 2.98 43.58
C ASP A 89 -17.51 1.92 42.73
N GLU A 90 -16.49 1.26 43.28
CA GLU A 90 -15.76 0.19 42.58
C GLU A 90 -16.62 -1.06 42.42
N GLN A 91 -17.46 -1.38 43.41
CA GLN A 91 -18.45 -2.46 43.30
C GLN A 91 -19.49 -2.15 42.22
N ALA A 92 -19.99 -0.91 42.17
CA ALA A 92 -20.90 -0.45 41.15
C ALA A 92 -20.27 -0.54 39.75
N LEU A 93 -19.01 -0.11 39.60
CA LEU A 93 -18.26 -0.23 38.36
C LEU A 93 -18.06 -1.68 37.94
N LYS A 94 -17.64 -2.55 38.87
CA LYS A 94 -17.49 -3.99 38.65
C LYS A 94 -18.79 -4.62 38.13
N LYS A 95 -19.93 -4.29 38.76
CA LYS A 95 -21.25 -4.77 38.33
C LYS A 95 -21.59 -4.30 36.91
N LYS A 96 -21.35 -3.02 36.60
CA LYS A 96 -21.58 -2.46 35.25
C LYS A 96 -20.74 -3.17 34.19
N LEU A 97 -19.45 -3.38 34.46
CA LEU A 97 -18.54 -4.10 33.54
C LEU A 97 -18.98 -5.54 33.29
N VAL A 98 -19.41 -6.25 34.33
CA VAL A 98 -19.94 -7.61 34.20
C VAL A 98 -21.20 -7.63 33.33
N THR A 99 -22.14 -6.71 33.56
CA THR A 99 -23.36 -6.61 32.74
C THR A 99 -23.04 -6.30 31.28
N ASP A 100 -22.18 -5.33 31.02
CA ASP A 100 -21.80 -4.93 29.66
C ASP A 100 -21.10 -6.06 28.89
N LEU A 101 -20.23 -6.84 29.56
CA LEU A 101 -19.54 -7.99 28.96
C LEU A 101 -20.46 -9.19 28.71
N LEU A 102 -21.49 -9.38 29.53
CA LEU A 102 -22.43 -10.51 29.39
C LEU A 102 -23.65 -10.20 28.51
N SER A 103 -23.86 -8.92 28.17
CA SER A 103 -25.00 -8.46 27.36
C SER A 103 -24.66 -8.23 25.88
N ASN A 104 -23.38 -8.41 25.51
CA ASN A 104 -22.89 -8.39 24.12
C ASN A 104 -22.85 -9.79 23.51
#